data_AF-A0A8H9LLS7-F1
#
_entry.id   AF-A0A8H9LLS7-F1
#
_cell.length_a   1.000
_cell.length_b   1.000
_cell.length_c   1.000
_cell.angle_alpha   90.00
_cell.angle_beta   90.00
_cell.angle_gamma   90.00
#
_symmetry.space_group_name_H-M   'P 1'
#
loop_
_entity.id
_entity.type
_entity.pdbx_description
1 polymer ?
#
loop_
_entity_poly.entity_id
_entity_poly.type
_entity_poly.pdbx_seq_one_letter_code
_entity_poly.pdbx_strand_id
1 'polypeptide(L)'
;MSEETLEETAVEESGGAASAAASAAAREAAEGSAAAPGAVDDAPVVDPLEDFRKEMSSLPGQWYVLHTYSGYERRVAADIKARAENFEIEDYVFDAVVPMETVIEIKASNKKKEVSRVRIPGYVFVRMDLDDPETSDHVWRTIKDTPAVTGFVGDRYNPVPLTFEEAVSQLGPTPEEVAAKRAASSNANPEEGAAAQVVAGGQVYEVAFSVGESVIVTDGPFESLPATISEIHPDTQKLQVLISLFGRDTPAELSFTQVSKI
;
A
#
# COMPACT_ATOMS: atom_id res chain seq x y z
N MET A 1 70.67 21.76 24.45
CA MET A 1 70.20 20.72 23.51
C MET A 1 68.96 21.33 22.86
N SER A 2 69.15 22.27 21.93
CA SER A 2 69.40 22.02 20.48
C SER A 2 68.07 21.62 19.83
N GLU A 3 67.35 22.56 19.21
CA GLU A 3 67.38 23.01 17.79
C GLU A 3 66.11 22.46 17.12
N GLU A 4 65.14 23.30 16.69
CA GLU A 4 65.01 23.95 15.35
C GLU A 4 65.02 22.89 14.23
N THR A 5 64.01 22.79 13.34
CA THR A 5 63.95 23.56 12.08
C THR A 5 62.64 23.32 11.32
N LEU A 6 62.12 24.42 10.75
CA LEU A 6 61.10 24.55 9.69
C LEU A 6 61.71 24.32 8.30
N GLU A 7 60.94 23.80 7.34
CA GLU A 7 60.92 24.16 5.89
C GLU A 7 59.90 23.22 5.22
N GLU A 8 58.80 23.65 4.58
CA GLU A 8 58.63 24.46 3.35
C GLU A 8 59.50 24.01 2.18
N THR A 9 58.86 23.52 1.10
CA THR A 9 59.21 23.88 -0.29
C THR A 9 58.14 23.38 -1.26
N ALA A 10 57.61 24.33 -2.02
CA ALA A 10 56.80 24.14 -3.22
C ALA A 10 57.70 24.07 -4.48
N VAL A 11 57.06 24.17 -5.65
CA VAL A 11 57.56 24.31 -7.04
C VAL A 11 57.43 23.00 -7.84
N GLU A 12 56.35 22.80 -8.61
CA GLU A 12 56.06 23.27 -9.99
C GLU A 12 57.17 22.96 -11.02
N GLU A 13 56.81 22.24 -12.09
CA GLU A 13 57.19 22.67 -13.43
C GLU A 13 56.19 22.20 -14.50
N SER A 14 56.13 23.01 -15.54
CA SER A 14 55.08 23.20 -16.53
C SER A 14 55.72 23.20 -17.93
N GLY A 15 54.89 23.05 -18.96
CA GLY A 15 55.18 23.48 -20.34
C GLY A 15 55.14 22.33 -21.37
N GLY A 16 54.57 22.45 -22.56
CA GLY A 16 53.91 23.53 -23.32
C GLY A 16 53.34 22.89 -24.60
N ALA A 17 52.14 23.24 -25.09
CA ALA A 17 51.77 24.38 -25.95
C ALA A 17 51.89 24.13 -27.48
N ALA A 18 50.75 24.13 -28.19
CA ALA A 18 50.46 24.66 -29.54
C ALA A 18 49.06 24.14 -30.00
N SER A 19 47.96 24.90 -30.01
CA SER A 19 47.51 26.00 -30.90
C SER A 19 47.26 25.63 -32.38
N ALA A 20 45.98 25.61 -32.81
CA ALA A 20 45.39 26.57 -33.77
C ALA A 20 44.27 25.98 -34.68
N ALA A 21 43.07 26.58 -34.55
CA ALA A 21 42.10 27.01 -35.58
C ALA A 21 41.58 26.07 -36.69
N ALA A 22 40.25 25.91 -36.76
CA ALA A 22 39.47 26.20 -37.96
C ALA A 22 37.97 26.36 -37.64
N SER A 23 37.39 27.44 -38.16
CA SER A 23 35.99 27.86 -38.08
C SER A 23 35.26 27.50 -39.38
N ALA A 24 33.92 27.37 -39.27
CA ALA A 24 32.90 27.81 -40.24
C ALA A 24 31.97 26.72 -40.84
N ALA A 25 30.69 26.87 -40.47
CA ALA A 25 29.50 26.94 -41.32
C ALA A 25 29.10 25.74 -42.21
N ALA A 26 27.93 25.17 -41.90
CA ALA A 26 26.84 24.99 -42.89
C ALA A 26 25.49 24.75 -42.17
N ARG A 27 24.56 25.69 -42.37
CA ARG A 27 23.11 25.53 -42.19
C ARG A 27 22.53 25.03 -43.52
N GLU A 28 21.50 24.18 -43.46
CA GLU A 28 20.29 24.12 -44.32
C GLU A 28 19.57 22.79 -43.96
N ALA A 29 18.48 22.78 -43.19
CA ALA A 29 17.09 23.08 -43.56
C ALA A 29 16.52 22.18 -44.67
N ALA A 30 15.78 21.14 -44.28
CA ALA A 30 14.71 20.55 -45.08
C ALA A 30 13.62 20.02 -44.14
N GLU A 31 12.52 20.76 -44.12
CA GLU A 31 11.27 20.50 -43.42
C GLU A 31 10.45 19.48 -44.23
N GLY A 32 9.82 18.53 -43.55
CA GLY A 32 9.01 17.48 -44.17
C GLY A 32 8.10 16.81 -43.14
N SER A 33 7.01 17.51 -42.83
CA SER A 33 5.90 17.14 -41.95
C SER A 33 5.36 15.71 -42.14
N ALA A 34 5.24 14.97 -41.03
CA ALA A 34 4.17 13.98 -40.84
C ALA A 34 3.82 13.95 -39.34
N ALA A 35 2.54 14.22 -39.07
CA ALA A 35 1.95 14.43 -37.76
C ALA A 35 2.01 13.19 -36.84
N ALA A 36 2.24 13.44 -35.55
CA ALA A 36 1.73 12.60 -34.46
C ALA A 36 1.27 13.55 -33.32
N PRO A 37 0.04 13.38 -32.80
CA PRO A 37 -0.56 14.32 -31.85
C PRO A 37 -0.13 14.02 -30.41
N GLY A 38 -0.23 15.04 -29.57
CA GLY A 38 -0.43 14.88 -28.12
C GLY A 38 0.82 14.60 -27.31
N ALA A 39 1.48 15.68 -26.87
CA ALA A 39 2.17 15.63 -25.59
C ALA A 39 1.12 15.35 -24.51
N VAL A 40 1.01 14.09 -24.11
CA VAL A 40 0.48 13.75 -22.80
C VAL A 40 1.50 14.28 -21.80
N ASP A 41 1.13 15.35 -21.10
CA ASP A 41 1.70 15.66 -19.79
C ASP A 41 1.20 14.55 -18.85
N ASP A 42 1.75 13.35 -19.04
CA ASP A 42 1.51 12.19 -18.19
C ASP A 42 2.44 12.35 -17.00
N ALA A 43 2.01 13.15 -16.03
CA ALA A 43 2.45 12.92 -14.67
C ALA A 43 2.07 11.46 -14.38
N PRO A 44 3.03 10.54 -14.17
CA PRO A 44 2.68 9.14 -14.03
C PRO A 44 1.73 9.05 -12.85
N VAL A 45 0.54 8.51 -13.09
CA VAL A 45 -0.35 8.04 -12.03
C VAL A 45 0.38 6.86 -11.40
N VAL A 46 1.35 7.15 -10.52
CA VAL A 46 2.16 6.10 -9.91
C VAL A 46 1.19 5.26 -9.10
N ASP A 47 1.05 3.99 -9.49
CA ASP A 47 0.34 3.03 -8.68
C ASP A 47 0.99 3.07 -7.28
N PRO A 48 0.25 3.35 -6.19
CA PRO A 48 0.85 3.41 -4.85
C PRO A 48 1.52 2.09 -4.44
N LEU A 49 1.18 0.98 -5.12
CA LEU A 49 1.91 -0.28 -5.03
C LEU A 49 3.28 -0.24 -5.73
N GLU A 50 3.40 0.42 -6.89
CA GLU A 50 4.67 0.62 -7.59
C GLU A 50 5.60 1.59 -6.84
N ASP A 51 5.05 2.64 -6.23
CA ASP A 51 5.82 3.56 -5.39
C ASP A 51 6.36 2.82 -4.14
N PHE A 52 5.51 2.03 -3.49
CA PHE A 52 5.89 1.17 -2.37
C PHE A 52 6.90 0.08 -2.79
N ARG A 53 6.74 -0.49 -3.99
CA ARG A 53 7.71 -1.42 -4.58
C ARG A 53 9.07 -0.73 -4.76
N LYS A 54 9.07 0.48 -5.32
CA LYS A 54 10.30 1.23 -5.58
C LYS A 54 11.00 1.60 -4.27
N GLU A 55 10.25 2.11 -3.30
CA GLU A 55 10.75 2.39 -1.95
C GLU A 55 11.34 1.12 -1.33
N MET A 56 10.56 0.03 -1.28
CA MET A 56 10.99 -1.21 -0.66
C MET A 56 12.18 -1.87 -1.38
N SER A 57 12.34 -1.69 -2.69
CA SER A 57 13.49 -2.19 -3.45
C SER A 57 14.77 -1.37 -3.26
N SER A 58 14.64 -0.10 -2.85
CA SER A 58 15.76 0.78 -2.54
C SER A 58 16.29 0.61 -1.12
N LEU A 59 15.50 -0.03 -0.26
CA LEU A 59 15.79 -0.25 1.15
C LEU A 59 16.75 -1.44 1.32
N PRO A 60 17.84 -1.30 2.12
CA PRO A 60 18.76 -2.41 2.39
C PRO A 60 18.13 -3.46 3.32
N GLY A 61 18.66 -4.69 3.26
CA GLY A 61 18.20 -5.80 4.08
C GLY A 61 17.06 -6.61 3.47
N GLN A 62 16.75 -7.72 4.13
CA GLN A 62 15.75 -8.68 3.69
C GLN A 62 14.61 -8.73 4.71
N TRP A 63 13.41 -9.05 4.23
CA TRP A 63 12.23 -9.17 5.10
C TRP A 63 12.15 -10.58 5.66
N TYR A 64 11.91 -10.68 6.96
CA TYR A 64 11.70 -11.93 7.67
C TYR A 64 10.38 -11.87 8.41
N VAL A 65 9.76 -13.03 8.59
CA VAL A 65 8.50 -13.15 9.31
C VAL A 65 8.73 -13.86 10.64
N LEU A 66 8.15 -13.27 11.68
CA LEU A 66 8.15 -13.80 13.03
C LEU A 66 6.74 -14.21 13.40
N HIS A 67 6.64 -15.36 14.06
CA HIS A 67 5.45 -15.74 14.77
C HIS A 67 5.46 -15.14 16.17
N THR A 68 4.32 -14.57 16.55
CA THR A 68 4.11 -14.02 17.89
C THR A 68 2.76 -14.48 18.43
N TYR A 69 2.53 -14.30 19.72
CA TYR A 69 1.18 -14.45 20.26
C TYR A 69 0.25 -13.34 19.75
N SER A 70 -1.01 -13.68 19.53
CA SER A 70 -2.01 -12.73 19.07
C SER A 70 -2.29 -11.65 20.13
N GLY A 71 -2.40 -10.40 19.69
CA GLY A 71 -2.57 -9.23 20.57
C GLY A 71 -1.26 -8.66 21.12
N TYR A 72 -0.12 -9.31 20.88
CA TYR A 72 1.20 -8.83 21.27
C TYR A 72 1.99 -8.23 20.10
N GLU A 73 1.48 -8.29 18.86
CA GLU A 73 2.21 -7.93 17.64
C GLU A 73 2.74 -6.49 17.70
N ARG A 74 1.89 -5.54 18.09
CA ARG A 74 2.27 -4.12 18.20
C ARG A 74 3.37 -3.90 19.22
N ARG A 75 3.28 -4.62 20.35
CA ARG A 75 4.25 -4.55 21.42
C ARG A 75 5.57 -5.18 20.98
N VAL A 76 5.52 -6.33 20.32
CA VAL A 76 6.70 -7.02 19.81
C VAL A 76 7.43 -6.16 18.78
N ALA A 77 6.73 -5.51 17.85
CA ALA A 77 7.36 -4.60 16.90
C ALA A 77 8.07 -3.42 17.58
N ALA A 78 7.47 -2.83 18.62
CA ALA A 78 8.10 -1.77 19.41
C ALA A 78 9.29 -2.29 20.25
N ASP A 79 9.14 -3.46 20.88
CA ASP A 79 10.18 -4.09 21.70
C ASP A 79 11.39 -4.48 20.83
N ILE A 80 11.18 -4.93 19.58
CA ILE A 80 12.27 -5.24 18.64
C ILE A 80 13.07 -3.98 18.30
N LYS A 81 12.40 -2.85 18.02
CA LYS A 81 13.09 -1.58 17.76
C LYS A 81 13.87 -1.10 18.99
N ALA A 82 13.25 -1.11 20.16
CA ALA A 82 13.92 -0.73 21.41
C ALA A 82 15.11 -1.64 21.75
N ARG A 83 15.01 -2.95 21.45
CA ARG A 83 16.14 -3.87 21.60
C ARG A 83 17.23 -3.60 20.57
N ALA A 84 16.87 -3.30 19.33
CA ALA A 84 17.86 -3.00 18.30
C ALA A 84 18.76 -1.82 18.72
N GLU A 85 18.16 -0.77 19.29
CA GLU A 85 18.86 0.36 19.89
C GLU A 85 19.68 -0.05 21.13
N ASN A 86 19.08 -0.79 22.07
CA ASN A 86 19.75 -1.15 23.33
C ASN A 86 20.94 -2.10 23.14
N PHE A 87 20.92 -2.94 22.11
CA PHE A 87 21.98 -3.89 21.79
C PHE A 87 22.91 -3.40 20.67
N GLU A 88 22.73 -2.15 20.21
CA GLU A 88 23.56 -1.52 19.16
C GLU A 88 23.60 -2.37 17.87
N ILE A 89 22.46 -2.96 17.51
CA ILE A 89 22.27 -3.75 16.28
C ILE A 89 21.34 -3.06 15.28
N GLU A 90 21.11 -1.76 15.44
CA GLU A 90 20.30 -0.92 14.54
C GLU A 90 20.82 -0.88 13.10
N ASP A 91 22.13 -1.09 12.91
CA ASP A 91 22.75 -1.21 11.59
C ASP A 91 22.31 -2.47 10.84
N TYR A 92 21.82 -3.49 11.57
CA TYR A 92 21.36 -4.75 11.01
C TYR A 92 19.84 -4.89 11.07
N VAL A 93 19.15 -4.25 12.02
CA VAL A 93 17.70 -4.29 12.16
C VAL A 93 17.12 -2.96 11.74
N PHE A 94 16.66 -2.89 10.49
CA PHE A 94 16.22 -1.63 9.91
C PHE A 94 14.79 -1.26 10.27
N ASP A 95 13.86 -2.23 10.27
CA ASP A 95 12.46 -1.93 10.57
C ASP A 95 11.69 -3.15 11.08
N ALA A 96 10.63 -2.90 11.85
CA ALA A 96 9.68 -3.88 12.33
C ALA A 96 8.26 -3.34 12.15
N VAL A 97 7.47 -4.01 11.30
CA VAL A 97 6.14 -3.59 10.87
C VAL A 97 5.12 -4.68 11.18
N VAL A 98 3.94 -4.25 11.62
CA VAL A 98 2.77 -5.10 11.79
C VAL A 98 1.74 -4.68 10.76
N PRO A 99 1.21 -5.60 9.93
CA PRO A 99 0.16 -5.27 8.99
C PRO A 99 -1.12 -4.96 9.78
N MET A 100 -1.45 -3.68 9.87
CA MET A 100 -2.66 -3.19 10.52
C MET A 100 -3.63 -2.70 9.45
N GLU A 101 -4.90 -2.97 9.68
CA GLU A 101 -6.00 -2.48 8.87
C GLU A 101 -6.89 -1.59 9.72
N THR A 102 -7.23 -0.43 9.18
CA THR A 102 -8.02 0.56 9.89
C THR A 102 -9.50 0.35 9.56
N VAL A 103 -10.27 -0.12 10.55
CA VAL A 103 -11.72 -0.35 10.40
C VAL A 103 -12.48 0.76 11.13
N ILE A 104 -13.45 1.38 10.47
CA ILE A 104 -14.30 2.41 11.07
C ILE A 104 -15.48 1.71 11.77
N GLU A 105 -15.39 1.56 13.09
CA GLU A 105 -16.49 1.04 13.90
C GLU A 105 -17.51 2.17 14.16
N ILE A 106 -18.71 2.04 13.59
CA ILE A 106 -19.83 2.93 13.89
C ILE A 106 -20.50 2.41 15.16
N LYS A 107 -20.17 3.02 16.31
CA LYS A 107 -20.93 2.75 17.54
C LYS A 107 -22.32 3.37 17.44
N ALA A 108 -23.30 2.73 18.08
CA ALA A 108 -24.73 3.10 18.18
C ALA A 108 -25.04 4.55 18.62
N SER A 109 -24.03 5.37 18.90
CA SER A 109 -24.13 6.79 19.23
C SER A 109 -23.59 7.72 18.13
N ASN A 110 -23.52 7.25 16.88
CA ASN A 110 -23.11 8.04 15.71
C ASN A 110 -21.68 8.63 15.77
N LYS A 111 -20.84 8.13 16.69
CA LYS A 111 -19.40 8.43 16.74
C LYS A 111 -18.65 7.32 16.01
N LYS A 112 -18.22 7.63 14.79
CA LYS A 112 -17.26 6.82 14.03
C LYS A 112 -15.96 6.75 14.83
N LYS A 113 -15.59 5.57 15.30
CA LYS A 113 -14.28 5.34 15.90
C LYS A 113 -13.43 4.57 14.90
N GLU A 114 -12.34 5.20 14.49
CA GLU A 114 -11.30 4.53 13.75
C GLU A 114 -10.60 3.53 14.67
N VAL A 115 -10.75 2.23 14.37
CA VAL A 115 -10.17 1.13 15.14
C VAL A 115 -9.18 0.40 14.23
N SER A 116 -7.90 0.65 14.45
CA SER A 116 -6.83 -0.16 13.87
C SER A 116 -6.89 -1.58 14.44
N ARG A 117 -7.01 -2.58 13.59
CA ARG A 117 -6.93 -4.01 13.93
C ARG A 117 -5.78 -4.66 13.17
N VAL A 118 -5.19 -5.72 13.73
CA VAL A 118 -4.13 -6.47 13.03
C VAL A 118 -4.79 -7.29 11.91
N ARG A 119 -4.26 -7.16 10.68
CA ARG A 119 -4.75 -7.86 9.48
C ARG A 119 -4.46 -9.36 9.56
N ILE A 120 -3.26 -9.71 10.02
CA ILE A 120 -2.79 -11.09 10.14
C ILE A 120 -2.33 -11.32 11.60
N PRO A 121 -3.18 -11.89 12.47
CA PRO A 121 -2.85 -12.05 13.88
C PRO A 121 -1.71 -13.04 14.07
N GLY A 122 -0.80 -12.73 14.99
CA GLY A 122 0.34 -13.57 15.33
C GLY A 122 1.51 -13.52 14.34
N TYR A 123 1.56 -12.50 13.48
CA TYR A 123 2.68 -12.28 12.55
C TYR A 123 3.25 -10.87 12.68
N VAL A 124 4.57 -10.78 12.68
CA VAL A 124 5.33 -9.52 12.64
C VAL A 124 6.37 -9.64 11.53
N PHE A 125 6.51 -8.58 10.74
CA PHE A 125 7.50 -8.51 9.67
C PHE A 125 8.66 -7.65 10.13
N VAL A 126 9.88 -8.15 9.98
CA VAL A 126 11.08 -7.43 10.37
C VAL A 126 12.04 -7.42 9.20
N ARG A 127 12.52 -6.23 8.84
CA ARG A 127 13.55 -6.02 7.84
C ARG A 127 14.90 -6.01 8.54
N MET A 128 15.75 -6.98 8.22
CA MET A 128 17.08 -7.08 8.81
C MET A 128 18.11 -7.57 7.78
N ASP A 129 19.37 -7.27 8.05
CA ASP A 129 20.52 -7.84 7.36
C ASP A 129 21.12 -8.98 8.20
N LEU A 130 21.29 -10.14 7.58
CA LEU A 130 21.94 -11.32 8.18
C LEU A 130 23.14 -11.78 7.33
N ASP A 131 23.66 -10.94 6.42
CA ASP A 131 24.76 -11.29 5.53
C ASP A 131 26.10 -11.46 6.27
N ASP A 132 26.29 -10.80 7.42
CA ASP A 132 27.50 -10.96 8.24
C ASP A 132 27.42 -12.19 9.16
N PRO A 133 28.27 -13.22 9.00
CA PRO A 133 28.24 -14.42 9.83
C PRO A 133 28.64 -14.18 11.30
N GLU A 134 29.37 -13.10 11.61
CA GLU A 134 29.78 -12.81 12.99
C GLU A 134 28.65 -12.13 13.79
N THR A 135 27.84 -11.30 13.11
CA THR A 135 26.82 -10.45 13.74
C THR A 135 25.40 -11.01 13.59
N SER A 136 25.12 -11.75 12.51
CA SER A 136 23.81 -12.39 12.25
C SER A 136 23.29 -13.22 13.43
N ASP A 137 24.19 -13.97 14.07
CA ASP A 137 23.90 -14.83 15.21
C ASP A 137 23.45 -14.04 16.46
N HIS A 138 23.98 -12.82 16.64
CA HIS A 138 23.60 -11.93 17.73
C HIS A 138 22.26 -11.24 17.44
N VAL A 139 22.06 -10.75 16.22
CA VAL A 139 20.81 -10.13 15.75
C VAL A 139 19.65 -11.12 15.88
N TRP A 140 19.83 -12.33 15.34
CA TRP A 140 18.83 -13.39 15.39
C TRP A 140 18.46 -13.77 16.82
N ARG A 141 19.43 -13.97 17.72
CA ARG A 141 19.16 -14.29 19.13
C ARG A 141 18.41 -13.17 19.83
N THR A 142 18.82 -11.92 19.62
CA THR A 142 18.19 -10.74 20.23
C THR A 142 16.70 -10.64 19.88
N ILE A 143 16.39 -10.89 18.62
CA ILE A 143 15.00 -10.87 18.13
C ILE A 143 14.23 -12.07 18.66
N LYS A 144 14.82 -13.27 18.65
CA LYS A 144 14.17 -14.50 19.15
C LYS A 144 13.88 -14.46 20.64
N ASP A 145 14.78 -13.88 21.45
CA ASP A 145 14.64 -13.76 22.90
C ASP A 145 13.66 -12.64 23.30
N THR A 146 13.03 -11.98 22.32
CA THR A 146 11.97 -11.00 22.57
C THR A 146 10.73 -11.67 23.17
N PRO A 147 10.19 -11.16 24.29
CA PRO A 147 8.96 -11.66 24.88
C PRO A 147 7.83 -11.69 23.87
N ALA A 148 7.02 -12.74 23.95
CA ALA A 148 5.89 -13.00 23.06
C ALA A 148 6.24 -13.37 21.61
N VAL A 149 7.53 -13.48 21.25
CA VAL A 149 7.99 -14.15 20.03
C VAL A 149 8.01 -15.66 20.27
N THR A 150 7.41 -16.43 19.37
CA THR A 150 7.45 -17.90 19.41
C THR A 150 8.57 -18.46 18.53
N GLY A 151 8.96 -17.72 17.50
CA GLY A 151 10.09 -18.02 16.63
C GLY A 151 9.95 -17.39 15.26
N PHE A 152 10.94 -17.63 14.40
CA PHE A 152 10.87 -17.27 12.99
C PHE A 152 10.03 -18.28 12.21
N VAL A 153 9.39 -17.82 11.14
CA VAL A 153 8.75 -18.71 10.16
C VAL A 153 9.84 -19.45 9.37
N GLY A 154 9.75 -20.77 9.30
CA GLY A 154 10.71 -21.62 8.58
C GLY A 154 11.46 -22.57 9.50
N ASP A 155 12.77 -22.73 9.26
CA ASP A 155 13.61 -23.60 10.08
C ASP A 155 13.89 -22.95 11.44
N ARG A 156 14.01 -23.78 12.48
CA ARG A 156 14.19 -23.33 13.87
C ARG A 156 15.52 -22.59 14.08
N TYR A 157 16.51 -22.87 13.24
CA TYR A 157 17.86 -22.35 13.37
C TYR A 157 18.18 -21.30 12.32
N ASN A 158 17.63 -21.41 11.11
CA ASN A 158 17.90 -20.49 10.02
C ASN A 158 16.59 -19.81 9.58
N PRO A 159 16.43 -18.49 9.82
CA PRO A 159 15.27 -17.76 9.35
C PRO A 159 15.30 -17.70 7.81
N VAL A 160 14.15 -17.95 7.17
CA VAL A 160 14.03 -17.86 5.72
C VAL A 160 13.57 -16.44 5.36
N PRO A 161 14.31 -15.71 4.52
CA PRO A 161 13.88 -14.40 4.05
C PRO A 161 12.69 -14.55 3.09
N LEU A 162 11.74 -13.62 3.17
CA LEU A 162 10.64 -13.51 2.21
C LEU A 162 11.18 -12.96 0.90
N THR A 163 10.59 -13.42 -0.20
CA THR A 163 10.84 -12.76 -1.47
C THR A 163 10.27 -11.34 -1.42
N PHE A 164 10.91 -10.47 -2.18
CA PHE A 164 10.50 -9.08 -2.27
C PHE A 164 9.01 -8.92 -2.64
N GLU A 165 8.50 -9.73 -3.58
CA GLU A 165 7.09 -9.65 -3.97
C GLU A 165 6.13 -10.15 -2.87
N GLU A 166 6.52 -11.14 -2.08
CA GLU A 166 5.73 -11.59 -0.92
C GLU A 166 5.67 -10.50 0.16
N ALA A 167 6.81 -9.86 0.47
CA ALA A 167 6.85 -8.76 1.42
C ALA A 167 5.95 -7.60 0.96
N VAL A 168 6.03 -7.22 -0.32
CA VAL A 168 5.17 -6.19 -0.94
C VAL A 168 3.69 -6.59 -0.89
N SER A 169 3.35 -7.84 -1.20
CA SER A 169 1.94 -8.28 -1.17
C SER A 169 1.35 -8.33 0.24
N GLN A 170 2.15 -8.62 1.26
CA GLN A 170 1.68 -8.78 2.63
C GLN A 170 1.66 -7.47 3.42
N LEU A 171 2.68 -6.61 3.20
CA LEU A 171 2.83 -5.31 3.85
C LEU A 171 2.26 -4.15 3.03
N GLY A 172 2.05 -4.36 1.73
CA GLY A 172 1.58 -3.34 0.82
C GLY A 172 0.20 -2.82 1.22
N PRO A 173 -0.08 -1.54 0.89
CA PRO A 173 -1.37 -0.94 1.14
C PRO A 173 -2.45 -1.79 0.47
N THR A 174 -3.54 -2.06 1.19
CA THR A 174 -4.66 -2.79 0.61
C THR A 174 -5.18 -2.00 -0.61
N PRO A 175 -5.75 -2.69 -1.61
CA PRO A 175 -6.43 -2.03 -2.73
C PRO A 175 -7.45 -0.97 -2.27
N GLU A 176 -8.00 -1.15 -1.07
CA GLU A 176 -8.93 -0.24 -0.39
C GLU A 176 -8.26 1.09 0.05
N GLU A 177 -7.06 1.04 0.62
CA GLU A 177 -6.31 2.23 1.03
C GLU A 177 -5.75 2.99 -0.18
N VAL A 178 -5.40 2.25 -1.24
CA VAL A 178 -5.03 2.77 -2.55
C VAL A 178 -6.21 3.48 -3.23
N ALA A 179 -7.40 2.89 -3.20
CA ALA A 179 -8.62 3.52 -3.71
C ALA A 179 -9.02 4.76 -2.90
N ALA A 180 -8.90 4.70 -1.56
CA ALA A 180 -9.18 5.84 -0.69
C ALA A 180 -8.22 7.02 -0.92
N LYS A 181 -6.93 6.75 -1.14
CA LYS A 181 -5.93 7.80 -1.39
C LYS A 181 -6.01 8.39 -2.80
N ARG A 182 -6.47 7.60 -3.78
CA ARG A 182 -6.87 8.07 -5.11
C ARG A 182 -8.08 8.98 -5.05
N ALA A 183 -9.13 8.57 -4.35
CA ALA A 183 -10.33 9.38 -4.15
C ALA A 183 -10.04 10.70 -3.39
N ALA A 184 -9.06 10.70 -2.48
CA ALA A 184 -8.63 11.90 -1.76
C ALA A 184 -7.72 12.85 -2.59
N SER A 185 -7.03 12.33 -3.60
CA SER A 185 -6.10 13.11 -4.43
C SER A 185 -6.74 13.63 -5.72
N SER A 186 -7.85 13.03 -6.18
CA SER A 186 -8.55 13.45 -7.39
C SER A 186 -9.65 14.47 -7.09
N ASN A 187 -9.30 15.76 -7.07
CA ASN A 187 -10.24 16.83 -7.40
C ASN A 187 -10.18 17.05 -8.92
N ALA A 188 -10.64 16.06 -9.69
CA ALA A 188 -10.75 16.14 -11.15
C ALA A 188 -12.02 15.43 -11.61
N ASN A 189 -12.78 16.13 -12.44
CA ASN A 189 -14.15 15.84 -12.85
C ASN A 189 -14.25 14.54 -13.70
N PRO A 190 -15.42 13.87 -13.71
CA PRO A 190 -15.60 12.51 -14.19
C PRO A 190 -16.13 12.47 -15.63
N GLU A 191 -15.39 11.85 -16.54
CA GLU A 191 -15.96 11.15 -17.71
C GLU A 191 -15.02 10.00 -18.05
N GLU A 192 -15.37 8.79 -17.61
CA GLU A 192 -15.75 7.67 -18.49
C GLU A 192 -15.71 6.35 -17.68
N GLY A 193 -16.89 5.96 -17.18
CA GLY A 193 -17.30 4.56 -17.02
C GLY A 193 -16.53 3.63 -16.08
N ALA A 194 -16.65 3.80 -14.76
CA ALA A 194 -16.70 2.67 -13.82
C ALA A 194 -17.24 3.14 -12.45
N ALA A 195 -18.38 2.56 -12.06
CA ALA A 195 -18.95 2.50 -10.71
C ALA A 195 -18.68 3.71 -9.78
N ALA A 196 -19.63 4.65 -9.76
CA ALA A 196 -19.71 5.68 -8.74
C ALA A 196 -19.95 5.05 -7.36
N GLN A 197 -18.88 4.88 -6.58
CA GLN A 197 -18.94 4.48 -5.17
C GLN A 197 -19.25 5.71 -4.31
N VAL A 198 -20.46 5.77 -3.77
CA VAL A 198 -20.83 6.74 -2.72
C VAL A 198 -20.90 6.06 -1.36
N VAL A 199 -20.27 6.72 -0.40
CA VAL A 199 -19.79 6.17 0.87
C VAL A 199 -20.86 6.34 1.96
N ALA A 200 -21.38 5.22 2.49
CA ALA A 200 -22.09 5.18 3.76
C ALA A 200 -21.84 3.83 4.46
N GLY A 201 -21.25 3.85 5.66
CA GLY A 201 -21.34 2.73 6.60
C GLY A 201 -20.08 1.93 6.96
N GLY A 202 -18.93 2.12 6.31
CA GLY A 202 -17.67 1.49 6.77
C GLY A 202 -17.66 -0.05 6.70
N GLN A 203 -18.52 -0.64 5.88
CA GLN A 203 -18.32 -1.96 5.32
C GLN A 203 -18.27 -1.78 3.80
N VAL A 204 -17.18 -2.21 3.15
CA VAL A 204 -17.17 -2.31 1.69
C VAL A 204 -18.07 -3.48 1.30
N TYR A 205 -19.34 -3.17 1.15
CA TYR A 205 -20.18 -3.88 0.21
C TYR A 205 -20.01 -3.17 -1.12
N GLU A 206 -19.63 -3.90 -2.15
CA GLU A 206 -19.70 -3.42 -3.53
C GLU A 206 -21.18 -3.28 -3.88
N VAL A 207 -21.82 -2.20 -3.42
CA VAL A 207 -23.23 -1.96 -3.70
C VAL A 207 -23.32 -1.37 -5.10
N ALA A 208 -23.43 -2.25 -6.09
CA ALA A 208 -23.67 -1.89 -7.48
C ALA A 208 -25.08 -1.28 -7.74
N PHE A 209 -25.78 -0.87 -6.68
CA PHE A 209 -27.19 -0.47 -6.70
C PHE A 209 -27.39 0.90 -6.03
N SER A 210 -28.18 1.76 -6.66
CA SER A 210 -28.56 3.07 -6.13
C SER A 210 -30.04 3.12 -5.76
N VAL A 211 -30.40 3.96 -4.78
CA VAL A 211 -31.81 4.24 -4.46
C VAL A 211 -32.48 4.90 -5.66
N GLY A 212 -33.66 4.42 -6.04
CA GLY A 212 -34.39 4.83 -7.24
C GLY A 212 -34.06 4.06 -8.51
N GLU A 213 -33.14 3.08 -8.43
CA GLU A 213 -32.76 2.25 -9.56
C GLU A 213 -33.78 1.12 -9.82
N SER A 214 -34.00 0.81 -11.09
CA SER A 214 -34.88 -0.28 -11.51
C SER A 214 -34.13 -1.61 -11.55
N VAL A 215 -34.68 -2.61 -10.88
CA VAL A 215 -34.11 -3.96 -10.78
C VAL A 215 -35.18 -5.00 -11.09
N ILE A 216 -34.77 -6.17 -11.58
CA ILE A 216 -35.60 -7.36 -11.72
C ILE A 216 -35.35 -8.26 -10.51
N VAL A 217 -36.42 -8.77 -9.90
CA VAL A 217 -36.32 -9.79 -8.87
C VAL A 217 -35.97 -11.13 -9.54
N THR A 218 -34.87 -11.77 -9.13
CA THR A 218 -34.38 -13.02 -9.71
C THR A 218 -34.75 -14.25 -8.88
N ASP A 219 -35.22 -14.09 -7.64
CA ASP A 219 -35.48 -15.20 -6.74
C ASP A 219 -36.63 -14.87 -5.77
N GLY A 220 -37.42 -15.89 -5.41
CA GLY A 220 -38.54 -15.79 -4.47
C GLY A 220 -39.93 -15.66 -5.13
N PRO A 221 -40.98 -15.41 -4.33
CA PRO A 221 -42.38 -15.39 -4.81
C PRO A 221 -42.71 -14.25 -5.79
N PHE A 222 -41.77 -13.31 -5.95
CA PHE A 222 -41.89 -12.15 -6.83
C PHE A 222 -40.88 -12.18 -7.99
N GLU A 223 -40.30 -13.36 -8.26
CA GLU A 223 -39.37 -13.58 -9.37
C GLU A 223 -39.92 -13.05 -10.70
N SER A 224 -39.04 -12.49 -11.53
CA SER A 224 -39.31 -11.88 -12.84
C SER A 224 -40.14 -10.60 -12.81
N LEU A 225 -40.49 -10.05 -11.65
CA LEU A 225 -41.21 -8.78 -11.56
C LEU A 225 -40.23 -7.59 -11.53
N PRO A 226 -40.56 -6.49 -12.22
CA PRO A 226 -39.80 -5.25 -12.12
C PRO A 226 -40.08 -4.57 -10.77
N ALA A 227 -39.01 -4.11 -10.13
CA ALA A 227 -39.07 -3.40 -8.86
C ALA A 227 -38.16 -2.17 -8.89
N THR A 228 -38.47 -1.17 -8.06
CA THR A 228 -37.64 0.02 -7.87
C THR A 228 -37.08 0.02 -6.46
N ILE A 229 -35.78 0.27 -6.30
CA ILE A 229 -35.14 0.33 -4.98
C ILE A 229 -35.61 1.59 -4.25
N SER A 230 -36.27 1.42 -3.10
CA SER A 230 -36.71 2.53 -2.25
C SER A 230 -35.68 2.87 -1.19
N GLU A 231 -35.07 1.86 -0.56
CA GLU A 231 -34.08 2.04 0.50
C GLU A 231 -33.11 0.87 0.54
N ILE A 232 -31.86 1.15 0.92
CA ILE A 232 -30.77 0.18 0.98
C ILE A 232 -30.31 0.09 2.43
N HIS A 233 -30.36 -1.11 3.01
CA HIS A 233 -29.83 -1.40 4.35
C HIS A 233 -28.51 -2.19 4.22
N PRO A 234 -27.36 -1.51 4.08
CA PRO A 234 -26.08 -2.19 3.92
C PRO A 234 -25.72 -3.05 5.15
N ASP A 235 -26.09 -2.61 6.35
CA ASP A 235 -25.77 -3.30 7.60
C ASP A 235 -26.43 -4.69 7.71
N THR A 236 -27.62 -4.86 7.13
CA THR A 236 -28.41 -6.10 7.21
C THR A 236 -28.40 -6.92 5.93
N GLN A 237 -27.71 -6.45 4.89
CA GLN A 237 -27.71 -7.05 3.55
C GLN A 237 -29.11 -7.14 2.91
N LYS A 238 -29.97 -6.16 3.17
CA LYS A 238 -31.34 -6.11 2.66
C LYS A 238 -31.67 -4.83 1.91
N LEU A 239 -32.61 -4.95 0.99
CA LEU A 239 -33.14 -3.91 0.12
C LEU A 239 -34.64 -3.81 0.34
N GLN A 240 -35.13 -2.60 0.57
CA GLN A 240 -36.55 -2.32 0.51
C GLN A 240 -36.88 -1.87 -0.91
N VAL A 241 -37.61 -2.71 -1.64
CA VAL A 241 -37.99 -2.45 -3.02
C VAL A 241 -39.50 -2.25 -3.13
N LEU A 242 -39.90 -1.48 -4.11
CA LEU A 242 -41.29 -1.30 -4.52
C LEU A 242 -41.52 -2.13 -5.78
N ILE A 243 -42.22 -3.26 -5.64
CA ILE A 243 -42.57 -4.13 -6.74
C ILE A 243 -43.82 -3.54 -7.41
N SER A 244 -43.74 -3.26 -8.71
CA SER A 244 -44.88 -2.72 -9.45
C SER A 244 -45.77 -3.87 -9.91
N LEU A 245 -46.89 -4.09 -9.20
CA LEU A 245 -47.84 -5.16 -9.48
C LEU A 245 -49.22 -4.55 -9.79
N PHE A 246 -49.72 -4.77 -11.00
CA PHE A 246 -51.02 -4.26 -11.47
C PHE A 246 -51.18 -2.71 -11.36
N GLY A 247 -50.10 -1.97 -11.59
CA GLY A 247 -50.11 -0.50 -11.50
C GLY A 247 -50.20 0.02 -10.06
N ARG A 248 -49.83 -0.81 -9.08
CA ARG A 248 -49.70 -0.45 -7.66
C ARG A 248 -48.33 -0.89 -7.14
N ASP A 249 -47.69 -0.01 -6.40
CA ASP A 249 -46.39 -0.27 -5.82
C ASP A 249 -46.56 -0.98 -4.48
N THR A 250 -46.02 -2.20 -4.37
CA THR A 250 -46.09 -3.01 -3.16
C THR A 250 -44.69 -3.08 -2.52
N PRO A 251 -44.51 -2.62 -1.27
CA PRO A 251 -43.22 -2.68 -0.60
C PRO A 251 -42.87 -4.12 -0.22
N ALA A 252 -41.64 -4.54 -0.53
CA ALA A 252 -41.08 -5.83 -0.15
C ALA A 252 -39.62 -5.69 0.29
N GLU A 253 -39.20 -6.50 1.26
CA GLU A 253 -37.80 -6.66 1.64
C GLU A 253 -37.19 -7.83 0.85
N LEU A 254 -36.11 -7.57 0.11
CA LEU A 254 -35.35 -8.57 -0.65
C LEU A 254 -33.87 -8.48 -0.29
N SER A 255 -33.09 -9.55 -0.49
CA SER A 255 -31.64 -9.49 -0.33
C SER A 255 -30.94 -9.08 -1.64
N PHE A 256 -29.68 -8.65 -1.54
CA PHE A 256 -28.85 -8.28 -2.69
C PHE A 256 -28.66 -9.40 -3.73
N THR A 257 -28.80 -10.66 -3.31
CA THR A 257 -28.66 -11.84 -4.20
C THR A 257 -29.93 -12.14 -4.99
N GLN A 258 -31.07 -11.57 -4.60
CA GLN A 258 -32.39 -11.84 -5.18
C GLN A 258 -32.82 -10.80 -6.20
N VAL A 259 -31.96 -9.84 -6.52
CA VAL A 259 -32.24 -8.77 -7.48
C VAL A 259 -31.10 -8.62 -8.47
N SER A 260 -31.44 -8.27 -9.71
CA SER A 260 -30.49 -8.01 -10.79
C SER A 260 -30.84 -6.69 -11.49
N LYS A 261 -29.81 -5.98 -11.94
CA LYS A 261 -29.95 -4.68 -12.59
C LYS A 261 -30.53 -4.82 -14.01
N ILE A 262 -31.37 -3.86 -14.41
CA ILE A 262 -31.88 -3.70 -15.78
C ILE A 262 -31.06 -2.64 -16.53
#